data_AF-G0NT07-F1
#
_entry.id   AF-G0NT07-F1
#
_cell.length_a   1.000
_cell.length_b   1.000
_cell.length_c   1.000
_cell.angle_alpha   90.00
_cell.angle_beta   90.00
_cell.angle_gamma   90.00
#
_symmetry.space_group_name_H-M   'P 1'
#
loop_
_entity.id
_entity.type
_entity.pdbx_description
1 polymer ?
#
loop_
_entity_poly.entity_id
_entity_poly.type
_entity_poly.pdbx_seq_one_letter_code
_entity_poly.pdbx_strand_id
1 'polypeptide(L)'
;MFSCDPTLKLISLVWRQLCHPKLRDWARYAWHASGYNCPRPPHFSTPSQLMFPHDVVTRDCDKTGCTFTSFIVCLHCEKHYCFKCFVICYHKC
;
A
#
# COMPACT_ATOMS: atom_id res chain seq x y z
N MET A 1 -10.34 -27.91 2.30
CA MET A 1 -9.19 -26.97 2.45
C MET A 1 -9.78 -25.57 2.44
N PHE A 2 -9.90 -24.89 3.58
CA PHE A 2 -10.51 -23.56 3.63
C PHE A 2 -9.55 -22.55 2.99
N SER A 3 -9.81 -22.15 1.75
CA SER A 3 -9.12 -21.03 1.13
C SER A 3 -9.49 -19.77 1.91
N CYS A 4 -8.48 -19.05 2.40
CA CYS A 4 -8.70 -17.75 3.03
C CYS A 4 -9.41 -16.83 2.03
N ASP A 5 -10.52 -16.24 2.47
CA ASP A 5 -11.41 -15.42 1.64
C ASP A 5 -10.62 -14.33 0.87
N PRO A 6 -10.87 -14.15 -0.44
CA PRO A 6 -10.16 -13.15 -1.25
C PRO A 6 -10.26 -11.72 -0.68
N THR A 7 -11.37 -11.37 -0.05
CA THR A 7 -11.59 -10.08 0.61
C THR A 7 -10.68 -9.96 1.83
N LEU A 8 -10.58 -11.00 2.66
CA LEU A 8 -9.67 -11.02 3.80
C LEU A 8 -8.21 -10.87 3.38
N LYS A 9 -7.81 -11.51 2.27
CA LYS A 9 -6.46 -11.35 1.69
C LYS A 9 -6.21 -9.90 1.26
N LEU A 10 -7.16 -9.29 0.55
CA LEU A 10 -7.05 -7.90 0.12
C LEU A 10 -6.97 -6.94 1.32
N ILE A 11 -7.87 -7.09 2.30
CA ILE A 11 -7.88 -6.29 3.52
C ILE A 11 -6.55 -6.44 4.26
N SER A 12 -6.03 -7.67 4.39
CA SER A 12 -4.74 -7.92 5.05
C SER A 12 -3.57 -7.23 4.34
N LEU A 13 -3.51 -7.30 3.00
CA LEU A 13 -2.48 -6.61 2.20
C LEU A 13 -2.56 -5.09 2.39
N VAL A 14 -3.74 -4.50 2.24
CA VAL A 14 -3.96 -3.05 2.38
C VAL A 14 -3.65 -2.59 3.81
N TRP A 15 -4.15 -3.32 4.81
CA TRP A 15 -3.88 -3.03 6.21
C TRP A 15 -2.38 -3.01 6.50
N ARG A 16 -1.63 -4.00 6.02
CA ARG A 16 -0.18 -4.06 6.17
C ARG A 16 0.51 -2.85 5.55
N GLN A 17 0.04 -2.36 4.39
CA GLN A 17 0.58 -1.12 3.81
C GLN A 17 0.25 0.10 4.68
N LEU A 18 -0.99 0.24 5.13
CA LEU A 18 -1.43 1.39 5.94
C LEU A 18 -0.76 1.46 7.31
N CYS A 19 -0.37 0.32 7.88
CA CYS A 19 0.41 0.26 9.13
C CYS A 19 1.89 0.63 8.95
N HIS A 20 2.36 0.94 7.74
CA HIS A 20 3.76 1.28 7.52
C HIS A 20 4.14 2.58 8.26
N PRO A 21 5.34 2.68 8.89
CA PRO A 21 5.75 3.87 9.65
C PRO A 21 5.70 5.18 8.87
N LYS A 22 5.96 5.15 7.55
CA LYS A 22 5.85 6.34 6.65
C LYS A 22 4.45 6.98 6.65
N LEU A 23 3.41 6.22 7.03
CA LEU A 23 2.02 6.69 7.07
C LEU A 23 1.55 7.07 8.48
N ARG A 24 2.43 7.01 9.49
CA ARG A 24 2.09 7.33 10.88
C ARG A 24 1.56 8.76 11.04
N ASP A 25 2.15 9.72 10.33
CA ASP A 25 1.74 11.13 10.42
C ASP A 25 0.45 11.38 9.63
N TRP A 26 0.25 10.68 8.51
CA TRP A 26 -1.02 10.66 7.81
C TRP A 26 -2.16 10.13 8.72
N ALA A 27 -1.92 9.03 9.45
CA ALA A 27 -2.89 8.49 10.40
C ALA A 27 -3.17 9.46 11.56
N ARG A 28 -2.12 10.09 12.13
CA ARG A 28 -2.27 11.14 13.16
C ARG A 28 -3.06 12.34 12.67
N TYR A 29 -2.85 12.75 11.42
CA TYR A 29 -3.63 13.82 10.81
C TYR A 29 -5.11 13.48 10.75
N ALA A 30 -5.46 12.24 10.38
CA ALA A 30 -6.85 11.80 10.38
C ALA A 30 -7.51 11.93 11.75
N TRP A 31 -6.80 11.60 12.84
CA TRP A 31 -7.31 11.80 14.20
C TRP A 31 -7.51 13.28 14.56
N HIS A 32 -6.52 14.13 14.26
CA HIS A 32 -6.65 15.58 14.44
C HIS A 32 -7.85 16.13 13.63
N ALA A 33 -7.99 15.73 12.37
CA ALA A 33 -9.08 16.18 11.49
C ALA A 33 -10.47 15.74 11.99
N SER A 34 -10.55 14.62 12.71
CA SER A 34 -11.77 14.14 13.36
C SER A 34 -12.08 14.83 14.70
N GLY A 35 -11.27 15.80 15.14
CA GLY A 35 -11.50 16.59 16.36
C GLY A 35 -10.96 15.95 17.65
N TYR A 36 -10.16 14.89 17.55
CA TYR A 36 -9.46 14.35 18.72
C TYR A 36 -8.38 15.32 19.20
N ASN A 37 -8.05 15.25 20.50
CA ASN A 37 -6.95 16.01 21.11
C ASN A 37 -5.58 15.43 20.71
N CYS A 38 -5.25 15.54 19.43
CA CYS A 38 -3.98 15.14 18.85
C CYS A 38 -3.38 16.36 18.13
N PRO A 39 -2.10 16.70 18.33
CA PRO A 39 -1.49 17.83 17.64
C PRO A 39 -1.51 17.57 16.13
N ARG A 40 -1.74 18.64 15.34
CA ARG A 40 -1.65 18.55 13.89
C ARG A 40 -0.21 18.17 13.50
N PRO A 41 0.00 17.04 12.80
CA PRO A 41 1.33 16.70 12.31
C PRO A 41 1.78 17.73 11.26
N PRO A 42 3.11 17.86 11.01
CA PRO A 42 3.65 18.78 10.01
C PRO A 42 3.36 18.25 8.58
N HIS A 43 4.30 18.39 7.66
CA HIS A 43 4.18 17.80 6.32
C HIS A 43 4.28 16.27 6.38
N PHE A 44 3.38 15.59 5.68
CA PHE A 44 3.37 14.14 5.52
C PHE A 44 3.00 13.78 4.08
N SER A 45 3.43 12.60 3.63
CA SER A 45 2.98 12.03 2.36
C SER A 45 1.72 11.20 2.55
N THR A 46 0.82 11.23 1.57
CA THR A 46 -0.41 10.44 1.59
C THR A 46 -0.17 9.00 1.11
N PRO A 47 -1.06 8.05 1.45
CA PRO A 47 -1.07 6.72 0.85
C PRO A 47 -1.03 6.74 -0.68
N SER A 48 -1.77 7.65 -1.32
CA SER A 48 -1.77 7.81 -2.77
C SER A 48 -0.40 8.21 -3.31
N GLN A 49 0.27 9.18 -2.69
CA GLN A 49 1.59 9.63 -3.12
C GLN A 49 2.66 8.55 -2.96
N LEU A 50 2.59 7.72 -1.91
CA LEU A 50 3.61 6.72 -1.63
C LEU A 50 3.40 5.40 -2.38
N MET A 51 2.16 4.93 -2.50
CA MET A 51 1.84 3.63 -3.10
C MET A 51 1.46 3.74 -4.57
N PHE A 52 0.95 4.90 -5.01
CA PHE A 52 0.46 5.13 -6.36
C PHE A 52 1.09 6.40 -6.96
N PRO A 53 2.44 6.49 -6.99
CA PRO A 53 3.10 7.62 -7.62
C PRO A 53 2.79 7.64 -9.13
N HIS A 54 2.87 8.81 -9.76
CA HIS A 54 2.51 8.97 -11.17
C HIS A 54 3.27 8.04 -12.13
N ASP A 55 4.51 7.66 -11.78
CA ASP A 55 5.35 6.76 -12.57
C ASP A 55 5.05 5.28 -12.35
N VAL A 56 4.14 4.90 -11.43
CA VAL A 56 3.83 3.49 -11.14
C VAL A 56 3.35 2.74 -12.39
N VAL A 57 2.54 3.41 -13.24
CA VAL A 57 2.02 2.84 -14.49
C VAL A 57 3.04 2.82 -15.64
N THR A 58 4.22 3.40 -15.43
CA THR A 58 5.30 3.40 -16.44
C THR A 58 6.32 2.29 -16.20
N ARG A 59 6.22 1.57 -15.08
CA ARG A 59 7.13 0.50 -14.69
C ARG A 59 6.47 -0.86 -14.78
N ASP A 60 7.26 -1.86 -15.13
CA ASP A 60 6.84 -3.26 -15.08
C ASP A 60 6.82 -3.79 -13.66
N CYS A 61 6.11 -4.88 -13.45
CA CYS A 61 6.09 -5.60 -12.18
C CYS A 61 7.47 -6.22 -11.88
N ASP A 62 8.01 -5.96 -10.69
CA ASP A 62 9.30 -6.48 -10.21
C ASP A 62 9.28 -7.99 -9.87
N LYS A 63 8.18 -8.69 -10.15
CA LYS A 63 8.11 -10.14 -9.93
C LYS A 63 8.79 -10.84 -11.10
N THR A 64 9.75 -11.72 -10.79
CA THR A 64 10.47 -12.51 -11.80
C THR A 64 9.51 -13.21 -12.76
N GLY A 65 9.69 -12.99 -14.07
CA GLY A 65 8.86 -13.56 -15.13
C GLY A 65 7.50 -12.87 -15.34
N CYS A 66 7.25 -11.73 -14.69
CA CYS A 66 6.05 -10.92 -14.92
C CYS A 66 6.38 -9.76 -15.86
N THR A 67 5.59 -9.61 -16.93
CA THR A 67 5.72 -8.50 -17.90
C THR A 67 4.51 -7.56 -17.85
N PHE A 68 3.69 -7.66 -16.81
CA PHE A 68 2.54 -6.78 -16.63
C PHE A 68 2.98 -5.47 -16.00
N THR A 69 2.38 -4.39 -16.47
CA THR A 69 2.54 -3.05 -15.89
C THR A 69 2.15 -3.06 -14.41
N SER A 70 2.94 -2.36 -13.61
CA SER A 70 2.70 -2.22 -12.19
C SER A 70 1.57 -1.22 -11.92
N PHE A 71 0.87 -1.40 -10.81
CA PHE A 71 -0.18 -0.45 -10.36
C PHE A 71 0.07 0.05 -8.94
N ILE A 72 0.95 -0.59 -8.18
CA ILE A 72 1.23 -0.25 -6.78
C ILE A 72 2.71 -0.44 -6.45
N VAL A 73 3.23 0.44 -5.59
CA VAL A 73 4.49 0.28 -4.87
C VAL A 73 4.23 -0.30 -3.49
N CYS A 74 4.91 -1.39 -3.14
CA CYS A 74 4.87 -1.93 -1.79
C CYS A 74 5.77 -1.11 -0.85
N LEU A 75 5.23 -0.52 0.20
CA LEU A 75 5.98 0.34 1.12
C LEU A 75 7.06 -0.39 1.92
N HIS A 76 6.91 -1.72 2.09
CA HIS A 76 7.82 -2.53 2.90
C HIS A 76 9.06 -2.99 2.14
N CYS A 77 8.92 -3.36 0.85
CA CYS A 77 10.04 -3.83 0.03
C CYS A 77 10.41 -2.87 -1.11
N GLU A 78 9.67 -1.77 -1.25
CA GLU A 78 9.90 -0.68 -2.22
C GLU A 78 9.90 -1.15 -3.69
N LYS A 79 9.18 -2.26 -3.96
CA LYS A 79 9.02 -2.86 -5.29
C LYS A 79 7.64 -2.60 -5.90
N HIS A 80 7.62 -2.61 -7.22
CA HIS A 80 6.47 -2.38 -8.09
C HIS A 80 5.76 -3.71 -8.38
N TYR A 81 4.44 -3.74 -8.22
CA TYR A 81 3.66 -4.95 -8.49
C TYR A 81 2.45 -4.64 -9.36
N CYS A 82 2.12 -5.58 -10.27
CA CYS A 82 0.84 -5.60 -10.96
C CYS A 82 -0.26 -6.17 -10.04
N PHE A 83 -1.53 -5.97 -10.40
CA PHE A 83 -2.66 -6.42 -9.57
C PHE A 83 -2.64 -7.92 -9.32
N LYS A 84 -2.29 -8.71 -10.33
CA LYS A 84 -2.19 -10.17 -10.22
C LYS A 84 -1.12 -10.59 -9.20
N CYS A 85 0.09 -10.05 -9.30
CA CYS A 85 1.18 -10.42 -8.40
C CYS A 85 0.99 -9.89 -6.97
N PHE A 86 0.34 -8.73 -6.82
CA PHE A 86 0.08 -8.17 -5.49
C PHE A 86 -1.11 -8.82 -4.79
N VAL A 87 -2.29 -8.84 -5.43
CA VAL A 87 -3.56 -9.23 -4.80
C VAL A 87 -3.85 -10.72 -5.01
N ILE A 88 -3.87 -11.18 -6.26
CA ILE A 88 -4.33 -12.54 -6.61
C ILE A 88 -3.33 -13.60 -6.11
N CYS A 89 -2.05 -13.41 -6.41
CA CYS A 89 -0.97 -14.27 -5.92
C CYS A 89 -0.63 -14.03 -4.44
N TYR A 90 -1.26 -13.03 -3.80
CA TYR A 90 -1.07 -12.66 -2.40
C TYR A 90 0.39 -12.35 -2.06
N HIS A 91 0.83 -11.13 -2.38
CA HIS A 91 2.20 -10.68 -2.14
C HIS A 91 2.56 -10.74 -0.67
N LYS A 92 3.61 -11.51 -0.36
CA LYS A 92 4.30 -11.48 0.92
C LYS A 92 5.67 -10.88 0.66
N CYS A 93 5.96 -9.75 1.32
CA CYS A 93 7.32 -9.23 1.38
C CYS A 93 8.24 -10.25 2.06
#